data_AF-A0A6P3W101-F1
#
_entry.id   AF-A0A6P3W101-F1
#
_cell.length_a   1.000
_cell.length_b   1.000
_cell.length_c   1.000
_cell.angle_alpha   90.00
_cell.angle_beta   90.00
_cell.angle_gamma   90.00
#
_symmetry.space_group_name_H-M   'P 1'
#
loop_
_entity.id
_entity.type
_entity.pdbx_description
1 polymer ?
#
loop_
_entity_poly.entity_id
_entity_poly.type
_entity_poly.pdbx_seq_one_letter_code
_entity_poly.pdbx_strand_id
1 'polypeptide(L)'
;MMTITEPDNWEISSCSGMKYGQYVEWEKIDPEAALRYGKMLESDLHELKSMGRTGFWAMPHTLRAKAYDHIISSISTHQDVDLYHQSTGQLFGEHKISTHPFPVFMEDGEIPRYCLNKAGLNSVKKILVCINKQFPEVTFCPILPALVSLLLHFSEDEAQCFHSICSLVNYTDPAKRYIDQTFHTSRASCMTFGDLANRYCRGIRKLIASSHQNLFEFYSDWIMWIFADLPFTYAIRVLDVYLQEGYKVLYRVALALLSLYKVSVASRVAHVDDFRRDMKSFVENVSRHITVEHLLKKAFGIQLPPRKELHYLFNANKDALIHRGILQR
;
A
#
# COMPACT_ATOMS: atom_id res chain seq x y z
N MET A 1 -13.77 9.68 10.87
CA MET A 1 -12.79 8.73 11.44
C MET A 1 -13.09 8.62 12.93
N MET A 2 -13.26 7.42 13.50
CA MET A 2 -13.27 7.25 14.97
C MET A 2 -11.82 7.04 15.40
N THR A 3 -11.12 8.12 15.71
CA THR A 3 -9.81 8.07 16.37
C THR A 3 -10.06 8.13 17.88
N ILE A 4 -9.83 7.03 18.57
CA ILE A 4 -9.65 7.05 20.02
C ILE A 4 -8.18 7.39 20.24
N THR A 5 -7.94 8.49 20.95
CA THR A 5 -6.64 8.92 21.46
C THR A 5 -6.55 8.43 22.89
N GLU A 6 -6.10 7.20 23.08
CA GLU A 6 -5.52 6.75 24.34
C GLU A 6 -4.09 6.26 24.03
N PRO A 7 -3.10 6.55 24.89
CA PRO A 7 -1.77 5.98 24.77
C PRO A 7 -1.86 4.50 25.15
N ASP A 8 -2.39 3.70 24.22
CA ASP A 8 -2.54 2.27 24.40
C ASP A 8 -1.17 1.61 24.22
N ASN A 9 -0.67 1.03 25.31
CA ASN A 9 0.30 -0.05 25.23
C ASN A 9 -0.16 -1.02 24.15
N TRP A 10 0.75 -1.50 23.30
CA TRP A 10 0.45 -2.35 22.15
C TRP A 10 0.01 -3.75 22.60
N GLU A 11 -1.13 -3.85 23.28
CA GLU A 11 -1.71 -5.10 23.74
C GLU A 11 -2.18 -5.90 22.51
N ILE A 12 -1.52 -7.04 22.32
CA ILE A 12 -1.88 -8.03 21.31
C ILE A 12 -2.66 -9.11 22.03
N SER A 13 -3.94 -9.31 21.70
CA SER A 13 -4.74 -10.44 22.20
C SER A 13 -5.10 -11.43 21.10
N SER A 14 -4.89 -12.72 21.33
CA SER A 14 -5.20 -13.77 20.36
C SER A 14 -6.66 -14.24 20.49
N CYS A 15 -7.51 -13.92 19.52
CA CYS A 15 -8.80 -14.58 19.31
C CYS A 15 -8.72 -15.43 18.04
N SER A 16 -9.06 -16.71 18.12
CA SER A 16 -9.26 -17.53 16.93
C SER A 16 -10.49 -17.00 16.17
N GLY A 17 -10.27 -16.34 15.04
CA GLY A 17 -11.35 -15.95 14.14
C GLY A 17 -12.15 -17.17 13.66
N MET A 18 -13.40 -16.96 13.26
CA MET A 18 -14.24 -18.04 12.74
C MET A 18 -13.71 -18.46 11.36
N LYS A 19 -13.25 -19.72 11.22
CA LYS A 19 -12.86 -20.32 9.94
C LYS A 19 -14.11 -20.71 9.14
N TYR A 20 -14.81 -19.74 8.57
CA TYR A 20 -15.88 -20.02 7.62
C TYR A 20 -15.29 -20.47 6.28
N GLY A 21 -15.73 -21.61 5.75
CA GLY A 21 -15.39 -22.03 4.37
C GLY A 21 -14.45 -23.21 4.20
N GLN A 22 -13.79 -23.70 5.25
CA GLN A 22 -12.83 -24.81 5.14
C GLN A 22 -13.44 -26.16 4.69
N TYR A 23 -14.77 -26.28 4.74
CA TYR A 23 -15.52 -27.48 4.31
C TYR A 23 -16.32 -27.25 3.02
N VAL A 24 -16.18 -26.07 2.41
CA VAL A 24 -17.02 -25.63 1.30
C VAL A 24 -16.19 -25.62 0.02
N GLU A 25 -16.63 -26.38 -0.98
CA GLU A 25 -16.14 -26.25 -2.35
C GLU A 25 -16.70 -24.96 -2.97
N TRP A 26 -15.99 -23.84 -2.77
CA TRP A 26 -16.41 -22.53 -3.25
C TRP A 26 -16.67 -22.46 -4.76
N GLU A 27 -16.04 -23.35 -5.53
CA GLU A 27 -16.21 -23.46 -6.98
C GLU A 27 -17.60 -23.97 -7.39
N LYS A 28 -18.27 -24.73 -6.51
CA LYS A 28 -19.64 -25.18 -6.72
C LYS A 28 -20.67 -24.12 -6.34
N ILE A 29 -20.32 -23.20 -5.44
CA ILE A 29 -21.19 -22.09 -5.01
C ILE A 29 -21.14 -20.94 -6.01
N ASP A 30 -19.97 -20.63 -6.56
CA ASP A 30 -19.80 -19.59 -7.57
C ASP A 30 -19.04 -20.14 -8.80
N PRO A 31 -19.75 -20.85 -9.71
CA PRO A 31 -19.16 -21.40 -10.92
C PRO A 31 -18.59 -20.33 -11.87
N GLU A 32 -19.15 -19.11 -11.86
CA GLU A 32 -18.63 -18.01 -12.68
C GLU A 32 -17.27 -17.53 -12.18
N ALA A 33 -17.11 -17.36 -10.86
CA ALA A 33 -15.83 -17.03 -10.26
C ALA A 33 -14.79 -18.14 -10.48
N ALA A 34 -15.19 -19.40 -10.42
CA ALA A 34 -14.30 -20.53 -10.72
C ALA A 34 -13.81 -20.50 -12.17
N LEU A 35 -14.70 -20.26 -13.14
CA LEU A 35 -14.34 -20.12 -14.56
C LEU A 35 -13.41 -18.93 -14.80
N ARG A 36 -13.71 -17.79 -14.17
CA ARG A 36 -12.86 -16.59 -14.25
C ARG A 36 -11.47 -16.85 -13.66
N TYR A 37 -11.39 -17.59 -12.55
CA TYR A 37 -10.11 -17.99 -11.98
C TYR A 37 -9.34 -18.93 -12.92
N GLY A 38 -10.00 -19.93 -13.52
CA GLY A 38 -9.38 -20.81 -14.53
C GLY A 38 -8.79 -20.01 -15.69
N LYS A 39 -9.54 -19.04 -16.23
CA LYS A 39 -9.05 -18.13 -17.28
C LYS A 39 -7.81 -17.35 -16.83
N MET A 40 -7.77 -16.89 -15.59
CA MET A 40 -6.64 -16.15 -15.04
C MET A 40 -5.38 -17.03 -14.98
N LEU A 41 -5.50 -18.32 -14.64
CA LEU A 41 -4.36 -19.25 -14.59
C LEU A 41 -3.74 -19.51 -15.97
N GLU A 42 -4.55 -19.45 -17.02
CA GLU A 42 -4.10 -19.63 -18.41
C GLU A 42 -3.55 -18.34 -19.03
N SER A 43 -3.76 -17.20 -18.39
CA SER A 43 -3.45 -15.88 -18.94
C SER A 43 -1.96 -15.55 -18.83
N ASP A 44 -1.43 -14.85 -19.84
CA ASP A 44 -0.07 -14.32 -19.77
C ASP A 44 0.04 -13.03 -18.92
N LEU A 45 1.26 -12.56 -18.68
CA LEU A 45 1.52 -11.35 -17.89
C LEU A 45 0.84 -10.08 -18.44
N HIS A 46 0.69 -9.97 -19.76
CA HIS A 46 0.05 -8.82 -20.39
C HIS A 46 -1.47 -8.87 -20.20
N GLU A 47 -2.06 -10.04 -20.35
CA GLU A 47 -3.48 -10.30 -20.10
C GLU A 47 -3.84 -10.07 -18.64
N LEU A 48 -3.07 -10.63 -17.70
CA LEU A 48 -3.25 -10.42 -16.26
C LEU A 48 -3.23 -8.93 -15.89
N LYS A 49 -2.31 -8.18 -16.48
CA LYS A 49 -2.26 -6.72 -16.28
C LYS A 49 -3.51 -6.03 -16.81
N SER A 50 -4.01 -6.42 -17.98
CA SER A 50 -5.27 -5.89 -18.53
C SER A 50 -6.45 -6.21 -17.61
N MET A 51 -6.52 -7.45 -17.12
CA MET A 51 -7.53 -7.95 -16.20
C MET A 51 -7.54 -7.17 -14.87
N GLY A 52 -6.39 -6.90 -14.26
CA GLY A 52 -6.32 -6.12 -13.02
C GLY A 52 -6.83 -4.69 -13.20
N ARG A 53 -6.51 -4.07 -14.34
CA ARG A 53 -6.94 -2.71 -14.69
C ARG A 53 -8.44 -2.60 -14.89
N THR A 54 -9.08 -3.61 -15.48
CA THR A 54 -10.53 -3.64 -15.71
C THR A 54 -11.34 -4.15 -14.52
N GLY A 55 -10.67 -4.60 -13.45
CA GLY A 55 -11.34 -5.13 -12.26
C GLY A 55 -11.85 -6.55 -12.44
N PHE A 56 -11.17 -7.36 -13.26
CA PHE A 56 -11.57 -8.72 -13.59
C PHE A 56 -11.66 -9.66 -12.39
N TRP A 57 -10.97 -9.41 -11.28
CA TRP A 57 -11.12 -10.15 -10.03
C TRP A 57 -11.67 -9.27 -8.91
N ALA A 58 -12.31 -8.15 -9.25
CA ALA A 58 -12.78 -7.21 -8.24
C ALA A 58 -13.95 -7.76 -7.41
N MET A 59 -14.70 -8.71 -7.95
CA MET A 59 -15.73 -9.46 -7.24
C MET A 59 -15.83 -10.86 -7.86
N PRO A 60 -16.21 -11.89 -7.08
CA PRO A 60 -16.45 -11.86 -5.62
C PRO A 60 -15.15 -11.75 -4.79
N HIS A 61 -15.29 -11.62 -3.47
CA HIS A 61 -14.16 -11.57 -2.53
C HIS A 61 -13.21 -12.77 -2.68
N THR A 62 -13.77 -13.97 -2.84
CA THR A 62 -13.01 -15.23 -3.02
C THR A 62 -12.16 -15.23 -4.29
N LEU A 63 -12.66 -14.68 -5.40
CA LEU A 63 -11.90 -14.56 -6.64
C LEU A 63 -10.70 -13.61 -6.46
N ARG A 64 -10.87 -12.50 -5.74
CA ARG A 64 -9.75 -11.60 -5.43
C ARG A 64 -8.71 -12.27 -4.54
N ALA A 65 -9.15 -13.01 -3.51
CA ALA A 65 -8.24 -13.75 -2.63
C ALA A 65 -7.39 -14.75 -3.42
N LYS A 66 -8.01 -15.56 -4.27
CA LYS A 66 -7.31 -16.48 -5.18
C LYS A 66 -6.38 -15.74 -6.16
N ALA A 67 -6.79 -14.57 -6.66
CA ALA A 67 -5.95 -13.74 -7.52
C ALA A 67 -4.70 -13.25 -6.78
N TYR A 68 -4.83 -12.72 -5.57
CA TYR A 68 -3.69 -12.23 -4.80
C TYR A 68 -2.69 -13.35 -4.51
N ASP A 69 -3.19 -14.51 -4.07
CA ASP A 69 -2.36 -15.69 -3.82
C ASP A 69 -1.58 -16.13 -5.06
N HIS A 70 -2.25 -16.28 -6.20
CA HIS A 70 -1.61 -16.66 -7.46
C HIS A 70 -0.55 -15.63 -7.92
N ILE A 71 -0.89 -14.34 -7.85
CA ILE A 71 -0.01 -13.27 -8.29
C ILE A 71 1.23 -13.20 -7.40
N ILE A 72 1.06 -13.30 -6.09
CA ILE A 72 2.16 -13.18 -5.15
C ILE A 72 3.04 -14.43 -5.14
N SER A 73 2.46 -15.62 -5.33
CA SER A 73 3.21 -16.87 -5.53
C SER A 73 4.10 -16.83 -6.79
N SER A 74 3.76 -16.00 -7.78
CA SER A 74 4.64 -15.77 -8.94
C SER A 74 5.81 -14.82 -8.66
N ILE A 75 5.75 -14.06 -7.56
CA ILE A 75 6.80 -13.11 -7.13
C ILE A 75 7.89 -13.84 -6.34
N SER A 76 7.50 -14.79 -5.47
CA SER A 76 8.41 -15.60 -4.65
C SER A 76 7.96 -17.06 -4.63
N THR A 77 8.90 -17.98 -4.80
CA THR A 77 8.66 -19.43 -4.72
C THR A 77 8.88 -20.00 -3.31
N HIS A 78 9.41 -19.20 -2.38
CA HIS A 78 9.70 -19.64 -1.02
C HIS A 78 8.45 -19.51 -0.13
N GLN A 79 7.92 -20.63 0.36
CA GLN A 79 6.85 -20.60 1.36
C GLN A 79 7.42 -20.26 2.74
N ASP A 80 7.01 -19.12 3.30
CA ASP A 80 7.47 -18.63 4.60
C ASP A 80 6.52 -19.02 5.76
N VAL A 81 5.66 -20.02 5.53
CA VAL A 81 4.62 -20.43 6.50
C VAL A 81 5.25 -20.93 7.80
N ASP A 82 6.25 -21.81 7.70
CA ASP A 82 6.97 -22.32 8.87
C ASP A 82 7.73 -21.21 9.61
N LEU A 83 8.26 -20.23 8.88
CA LEU A 83 8.95 -19.08 9.46
C LEU A 83 8.00 -18.22 10.31
N TYR A 84 6.75 -18.06 9.89
CA TYR A 84 5.75 -17.35 10.67
C TYR A 84 5.45 -18.06 11.99
N HIS A 85 5.18 -19.36 11.94
CA HIS A 85 4.87 -20.15 13.14
C HIS A 85 6.05 -20.22 14.11
N GLN A 86 7.28 -20.34 13.60
CA GLN A 86 8.49 -20.28 14.43
C GLN A 86 8.67 -18.89 15.04
N SER A 87 8.51 -17.83 14.25
CA SER A 87 8.66 -16.44 14.71
C SER A 87 7.65 -16.11 15.80
N THR A 88 6.39 -16.49 15.61
CA THR A 88 5.32 -16.24 16.58
C THR A 88 5.53 -17.04 17.87
N GLY A 89 5.93 -18.31 17.79
CA GLY A 89 6.25 -19.12 18.96
C GLY A 89 7.38 -18.53 19.80
N GLN A 90 8.42 -17.99 19.15
CA GLN A 90 9.53 -17.33 19.84
C GLN A 90 9.17 -15.96 20.42
N LEU A 91 8.35 -15.16 19.73
CA LEU A 91 8.06 -13.77 20.09
C LEU A 91 6.94 -13.63 21.13
N PHE A 92 5.93 -14.48 21.06
CA PHE A 92 4.73 -14.36 21.90
C PHE A 92 4.61 -15.51 22.92
N GLY A 93 5.33 -16.63 22.73
CA GLY A 93 5.24 -17.79 23.61
C GLY A 93 3.80 -18.32 23.74
N GLU A 94 3.49 -18.94 24.89
CA GLU A 94 2.13 -19.38 25.24
C GLU A 94 1.23 -18.24 25.77
N HIS A 95 1.82 -17.10 26.13
CA HIS A 95 1.11 -15.99 26.76
C HIS A 95 0.50 -15.05 25.71
N LYS A 96 -0.83 -15.06 25.65
CA LYS A 96 -1.67 -14.40 24.63
C LYS A 96 -1.73 -12.88 24.72
N ILE A 97 -0.99 -12.24 25.64
CA ILE A 97 -0.91 -10.79 25.83
C ILE A 97 0.58 -10.43 25.82
N SER A 98 0.99 -9.56 24.90
CA SER A 98 2.38 -9.17 24.75
C SER A 98 2.52 -7.67 24.56
N THR A 99 3.47 -7.06 25.26
CA THR A 99 3.80 -5.62 25.21
C THR A 99 5.05 -5.40 24.35
N HIS A 100 4.95 -5.71 23.06
CA HIS A 100 6.06 -5.45 22.13
C HIS A 100 6.12 -3.96 21.73
N PRO A 101 7.32 -3.38 21.56
CA PRO A 101 7.44 -2.02 21.04
C PRO A 101 6.97 -1.96 19.59
N PHE A 102 6.69 -0.73 19.13
CA PHE A 102 6.35 -0.52 17.74
C PHE A 102 7.54 -0.85 16.81
N PRO A 103 7.34 -1.54 15.68
CA PRO A 103 8.39 -1.74 14.69
C PRO A 103 9.08 -0.46 14.27
N VAL A 104 10.40 -0.51 14.10
CA VAL A 104 11.24 0.68 13.89
C VAL A 104 10.96 1.39 12.56
N PHE A 105 10.39 0.66 11.60
CA PHE A 105 10.04 1.21 10.29
C PHE A 105 8.75 2.04 10.30
N MET A 106 8.03 2.08 11.42
CA MET A 106 6.82 2.88 11.62
C MET A 106 7.18 4.22 12.28
N GLU A 107 6.76 5.33 11.69
CA GLU A 107 7.06 6.68 12.22
C GLU A 107 6.14 7.03 13.40
N ASP A 108 4.81 6.86 13.23
CA ASP A 108 3.80 7.27 14.23
C ASP A 108 2.99 6.10 14.82
N GLY A 109 3.38 4.85 14.52
CA GLY A 109 2.67 3.66 15.02
C GLY A 109 1.25 3.47 14.46
N GLU A 110 0.79 4.31 13.54
CA GLU A 110 -0.55 4.24 12.97
C GLU A 110 -0.74 3.01 12.07
N ILE A 111 -1.88 2.33 12.23
CA ILE A 111 -2.28 1.20 11.39
C ILE A 111 -3.64 1.52 10.77
N PRO A 112 -3.71 1.73 9.45
CA PRO A 112 -4.98 1.88 8.76
C PRO A 112 -5.83 0.63 8.95
N ARG A 113 -6.96 0.79 9.65
CA ARG A 113 -7.83 -0.33 10.03
C ARG A 113 -8.66 -0.85 8.85
N TYR A 114 -9.04 0.02 7.92
CA TYR A 114 -10.00 -0.29 6.86
C TYR A 114 -11.26 -0.98 7.42
N CYS A 115 -11.55 -2.21 6.99
CA CYS A 115 -12.71 -3.00 7.42
C CYS A 115 -12.34 -4.09 8.45
N LEU A 116 -11.11 -4.10 8.99
CA LEU A 116 -10.71 -5.10 9.99
C LEU A 116 -11.47 -4.90 11.31
N ASN A 117 -11.82 -6.01 11.95
CA ASN A 117 -12.33 -6.00 13.32
C ASN A 117 -11.15 -5.92 14.33
N LYS A 118 -11.43 -5.97 15.64
CA LYS A 118 -10.37 -5.90 16.67
C LYS A 118 -9.38 -7.07 16.57
N ALA A 119 -9.87 -8.28 16.28
CA ALA A 119 -9.01 -9.45 16.11
C ALA A 119 -8.11 -9.32 14.86
N GLY A 120 -8.67 -8.86 13.74
CA GLY A 120 -7.90 -8.58 12.52
C GLY A 120 -6.83 -7.51 12.74
N LEU A 121 -7.13 -6.46 13.51
CA LEU A 121 -6.11 -5.49 13.90
C LEU A 121 -5.00 -6.14 14.72
N ASN A 122 -5.33 -7.00 15.70
CA ASN A 122 -4.32 -7.74 16.47
C ASN A 122 -3.47 -8.68 15.59
N SER A 123 -4.06 -9.28 14.56
CA SER A 123 -3.30 -10.06 13.57
C SER A 123 -2.31 -9.21 12.79
N VAL A 124 -2.72 -8.03 12.30
CA VAL A 124 -1.81 -7.07 11.64
C VAL A 124 -0.63 -6.72 12.56
N LYS A 125 -0.94 -6.41 13.82
CA LYS A 125 0.04 -6.10 14.86
C LYS A 125 1.08 -7.22 15.02
N LYS A 126 0.64 -8.47 15.15
CA LYS A 126 1.53 -9.65 15.23
C LYS A 126 2.41 -9.81 14.01
N ILE A 127 1.81 -9.67 12.82
CA ILE A 127 2.53 -9.81 11.54
C ILE A 127 3.62 -8.73 11.43
N LEU A 128 3.31 -7.48 11.75
CA LEU A 128 4.28 -6.37 11.71
C LEU A 128 5.48 -6.60 12.65
N VAL A 129 5.24 -7.12 13.86
CA VAL A 129 6.34 -7.48 14.79
C VAL A 129 7.19 -8.63 14.22
N CYS A 130 6.58 -9.63 13.60
CA CYS A 130 7.33 -10.71 12.94
C CYS A 130 8.16 -10.19 11.76
N ILE A 131 7.60 -9.29 10.95
CA ILE A 131 8.30 -8.64 9.83
C ILE A 131 9.48 -7.82 10.33
N ASN A 132 9.33 -7.06 11.42
CA ASN A 132 10.43 -6.30 12.03
C ASN A 132 11.60 -7.20 12.48
N LYS A 133 11.30 -8.40 12.98
CA LYS A 133 12.32 -9.38 13.35
C LYS A 133 12.97 -10.03 12.12
N GLN A 134 12.17 -10.33 11.10
CA GLN A 134 12.63 -11.02 9.90
C GLN A 134 13.51 -10.12 9.01
N PHE A 135 13.18 -8.83 8.94
CA PHE A 135 13.82 -7.87 8.06
C PHE A 135 14.38 -6.66 8.83
N PRO A 136 15.45 -6.84 9.62
CA PRO A 136 16.07 -5.75 10.37
C PRO A 136 16.63 -4.63 9.49
N GLU A 137 16.86 -4.89 8.20
CA GLU A 137 17.27 -3.90 7.20
C GLU A 137 16.14 -2.96 6.76
N VAL A 138 14.88 -3.30 7.03
CA VAL A 138 13.73 -2.42 6.79
C VAL A 138 13.66 -1.43 7.95
N THR A 139 14.34 -0.30 7.79
CA THR A 139 14.44 0.74 8.82
C THR A 139 13.41 1.85 8.68
N PHE A 140 12.73 1.97 7.53
CA PHE A 140 11.69 2.97 7.31
C PHE A 140 10.76 2.58 6.16
N CYS A 141 9.50 2.31 6.48
CA CYS A 141 8.49 1.95 5.49
C CYS A 141 7.07 2.31 5.97
N PRO A 142 6.61 3.56 5.75
CA PRO A 142 5.34 4.05 6.30
C PRO A 142 4.12 3.33 5.71
N ILE A 143 4.25 2.69 4.55
CA ILE A 143 3.14 1.98 3.89
C ILE A 143 2.97 0.53 4.35
N LEU A 144 3.96 -0.04 5.04
CA LEU A 144 3.95 -1.45 5.38
C LEU A 144 2.72 -1.83 6.23
N PRO A 145 2.35 -1.07 7.29
CA PRO A 145 1.13 -1.33 8.05
C PRO A 145 -0.14 -1.38 7.19
N ALA A 146 -0.25 -0.48 6.21
CA ALA A 146 -1.39 -0.46 5.31
C ALA A 146 -1.43 -1.68 4.37
N LEU A 147 -0.28 -2.09 3.83
CA LEU A 147 -0.19 -3.28 2.98
C LEU A 147 -0.53 -4.55 3.75
N VAL A 148 -0.05 -4.70 5.00
CA VAL A 148 -0.42 -5.82 5.88
C VAL A 148 -1.93 -5.82 6.11
N SER A 149 -2.50 -4.68 6.50
CA SER A 149 -3.94 -4.57 6.70
C SER A 149 -4.74 -4.95 5.46
N LEU A 150 -4.39 -4.43 4.28
CA LEU A 150 -5.12 -4.71 3.04
C LEU A 150 -5.01 -6.18 2.62
N LEU A 151 -3.81 -6.77 2.65
CA LEU A 151 -3.62 -8.17 2.25
C LEU A 151 -4.33 -9.12 3.22
N LEU A 152 -4.34 -8.82 4.52
CA LEU A 152 -5.03 -9.64 5.51
C LEU A 152 -6.54 -9.76 5.25
N HIS A 153 -7.17 -8.79 4.56
CA HIS A 153 -8.60 -8.92 4.18
C HIS A 153 -8.86 -10.08 3.22
N PHE A 154 -7.83 -10.54 2.50
CA PHE A 154 -7.93 -11.53 1.43
C PHE A 154 -7.02 -12.75 1.67
N SER A 155 -6.35 -12.82 2.82
CA SER A 155 -5.59 -13.98 3.26
C SER A 155 -6.49 -14.93 4.03
N GLU A 156 -6.24 -16.23 3.89
CA GLU A 156 -6.86 -17.30 4.66
C GLU A 156 -6.49 -17.20 6.15
N ASP A 157 -5.22 -16.89 6.44
CA ASP A 157 -4.72 -16.71 7.79
C ASP A 157 -3.53 -15.72 7.88
N GLU A 158 -2.99 -15.58 9.10
CA GLU A 158 -1.85 -14.71 9.37
C GLU A 158 -0.56 -15.15 8.66
N ALA A 159 -0.38 -16.46 8.44
CA ALA A 159 0.83 -17.00 7.83
C ALA A 159 0.87 -16.71 6.33
N GLN A 160 -0.26 -16.86 5.63
CA GLN A 160 -0.37 -16.47 4.21
C GLN A 160 -0.16 -14.96 4.03
N CYS A 161 -0.71 -14.14 4.93
CA CYS A 161 -0.50 -12.69 4.89
C CYS A 161 0.97 -12.33 5.13
N PHE A 162 1.62 -12.97 6.11
CA PHE A 162 3.05 -12.79 6.39
C PHE A 162 3.91 -13.17 5.19
N HIS A 163 3.69 -14.34 4.59
CA HIS A 163 4.40 -14.78 3.39
C HIS A 163 4.19 -13.80 2.22
N SER A 164 2.97 -13.28 2.07
CA SER A 164 2.67 -12.30 1.03
C SER A 164 3.51 -11.03 1.18
N ILE A 165 3.63 -10.54 2.41
CA ILE A 165 4.44 -9.35 2.71
C ILE A 165 5.93 -9.64 2.53
N CYS A 166 6.44 -10.79 3.02
CA CYS A 166 7.82 -11.22 2.82
C CYS A 166 8.19 -11.26 1.34
N SER A 167 7.30 -11.78 0.50
CA SER A 167 7.48 -11.83 -0.95
C SER A 167 7.62 -10.45 -1.57
N LEU A 168 6.82 -9.46 -1.12
CA LEU A 168 6.91 -8.08 -1.60
C LEU A 168 8.16 -7.37 -1.10
N VAL A 169 8.61 -7.65 0.13
CA VAL A 169 9.82 -7.07 0.73
C VAL A 169 11.06 -7.61 0.02
N ASN A 170 11.15 -8.93 -0.18
CA ASN A 170 12.29 -9.59 -0.83
C ASN A 170 12.41 -9.31 -2.33
N TYR A 171 11.38 -8.74 -2.95
CA TYR A 171 11.40 -8.50 -4.39
C TYR A 171 12.17 -7.22 -4.75
N THR A 172 13.41 -7.42 -5.20
CA THR A 172 14.37 -6.34 -5.45
C THR A 172 14.56 -5.97 -6.92
N ASP A 173 13.78 -6.52 -7.87
CA ASP A 173 13.90 -6.17 -9.29
C ASP A 173 13.64 -4.65 -9.49
N PRO A 174 14.64 -3.87 -9.95
CA PRO A 174 14.49 -2.44 -10.21
C PRO A 174 13.34 -2.06 -11.15
N ALA A 175 12.98 -2.96 -12.08
CA ALA A 175 11.89 -2.74 -13.01
C ALA A 175 10.52 -2.84 -12.32
N LYS A 176 10.40 -3.61 -11.24
CA LYS A 176 9.10 -3.93 -10.63
C LYS A 176 9.15 -3.96 -9.09
N ARG A 177 9.96 -3.09 -8.47
CA ARG A 177 10.01 -2.94 -7.00
C ARG A 177 8.64 -2.66 -6.38
N TYR A 178 8.45 -3.17 -5.17
CA TYR A 178 7.24 -2.97 -4.38
C TYR A 178 7.48 -2.03 -3.19
N ILE A 179 8.38 -2.41 -2.29
CA ILE A 179 8.54 -1.76 -0.98
C ILE A 179 9.84 -0.96 -0.93
N ASP A 180 9.73 0.32 -0.56
CA ASP A 180 10.88 1.13 -0.12
C ASP A 180 11.18 0.80 1.34
N GLN A 181 12.43 0.41 1.62
CA GLN A 181 12.81 -0.20 2.91
C GLN A 181 13.55 0.75 3.85
N THR A 182 14.11 1.84 3.33
CA THR A 182 14.94 2.79 4.08
C THR A 182 14.45 4.23 3.93
N PHE A 183 14.91 5.10 4.83
CA PHE A 183 14.59 6.53 4.80
C PHE A 183 15.04 7.17 3.47
N HIS A 184 16.25 6.86 3.02
CA HIS A 184 16.78 7.36 1.75
C HIS A 184 15.95 6.92 0.55
N THR A 185 15.52 5.65 0.51
CA THR A 185 14.69 5.14 -0.59
C THR A 185 13.30 5.77 -0.59
N SER A 186 12.66 5.91 0.58
CA SER A 186 11.35 6.58 0.67
C SER A 186 11.45 8.05 0.24
N ARG A 187 12.48 8.74 0.71
CA ARG A 187 12.72 10.15 0.36
C ARG A 187 13.07 10.35 -1.11
N ALA A 188 13.86 9.45 -1.70
CA ALA A 188 14.15 9.45 -3.13
C ALA A 188 12.86 9.23 -3.94
N SER A 189 11.99 8.31 -3.52
CA SER A 189 10.68 8.10 -4.15
C SER A 189 9.79 9.34 -4.07
N CYS A 190 9.80 10.07 -2.94
CA CYS A 190 9.11 11.36 -2.79
C CYS A 190 9.68 12.43 -3.73
N MET A 191 11.02 12.54 -3.85
CA MET A 191 11.65 13.48 -4.79
C MET A 191 11.28 13.16 -6.23
N THR A 192 11.33 11.87 -6.62
CA THR A 192 10.90 11.42 -7.95
C THR A 192 9.42 11.74 -8.19
N PHE A 193 8.55 11.55 -7.20
CA PHE A 193 7.15 11.99 -7.32
C PHE A 193 7.05 13.51 -7.54
N GLY A 194 7.82 14.33 -6.80
CA GLY A 194 7.88 15.78 -6.99
C GLY A 194 8.32 16.19 -8.39
N ASP A 195 9.32 15.53 -8.96
CA ASP A 195 9.79 15.76 -10.33
C ASP A 195 8.69 15.45 -11.36
N LEU A 196 7.98 14.33 -11.17
CA LEU A 196 6.83 13.97 -11.99
C LEU A 196 5.67 14.96 -11.81
N ALA A 197 5.35 15.38 -10.59
CA ALA A 197 4.30 16.34 -10.30
C ALA A 197 4.55 17.68 -11.00
N ASN A 198 5.81 18.15 -11.00
CA ASN A 198 6.19 19.36 -11.74
C ASN A 198 5.98 19.22 -13.26
N ARG A 199 6.23 18.04 -13.82
CA ARG A 199 6.06 17.76 -15.26
C ARG A 199 4.59 17.60 -15.65
N TYR A 200 3.81 16.86 -14.88
CA TYR A 200 2.45 16.41 -15.26
C TYR A 200 1.33 17.23 -14.61
N CYS A 201 1.57 17.89 -13.46
CA CYS A 201 0.57 18.69 -12.74
C CYS A 201 0.96 20.19 -12.75
N ARG A 202 1.24 20.76 -13.93
CA ARG A 202 1.71 22.16 -14.07
C ARG A 202 0.88 23.15 -13.26
N GLY A 203 1.55 24.06 -12.55
CA GLY A 203 0.90 25.10 -11.74
C GLY A 203 0.55 24.70 -10.31
N ILE A 204 0.60 23.42 -9.94
CA ILE A 204 0.41 22.99 -8.54
C ILE A 204 1.46 23.59 -7.62
N ARG A 205 2.72 23.68 -8.08
CA ARG A 205 3.80 24.32 -7.34
C ARG A 205 3.49 25.79 -7.00
N LYS A 206 2.93 26.55 -7.96
CA LYS A 206 2.55 27.94 -7.70
C LYS A 206 1.39 28.05 -6.72
N LEU A 207 0.44 27.11 -6.83
CA LEU A 207 -0.73 27.03 -5.96
C LEU A 207 -0.37 26.71 -4.51
N ILE A 208 0.59 25.81 -4.29
CA ILE A 208 1.02 25.42 -2.94
C ILE A 208 2.07 26.37 -2.40
N ALA A 209 3.01 26.87 -3.22
CA ALA A 209 4.04 27.80 -2.77
C ALA A 209 3.52 29.20 -2.40
N SER A 210 2.27 29.54 -2.75
CA SER A 210 1.60 30.71 -2.16
C SER A 210 1.24 30.52 -0.68
N SER A 211 1.35 29.29 -0.17
CA SER A 211 1.29 28.99 1.26
C SER A 211 2.69 28.99 1.87
N HIS A 212 2.80 29.23 3.17
CA HIS A 212 4.07 29.10 3.91
C HIS A 212 4.57 27.65 4.03
N GLN A 213 3.89 26.67 3.43
CA GLN A 213 4.24 25.26 3.55
C GLN A 213 5.35 24.86 2.59
N ASN A 214 6.24 24.00 3.08
CA ASN A 214 7.29 23.42 2.27
C ASN A 214 6.69 22.41 1.29
N LEU A 215 6.88 22.64 -0.02
CA LEU A 215 6.37 21.75 -1.07
C LEU A 215 6.88 20.30 -0.93
N PHE A 216 8.09 20.13 -0.41
CA PHE A 216 8.63 18.80 -0.14
C PHE A 216 7.85 18.08 0.97
N GLU A 217 7.50 18.77 2.05
CA GLU A 217 6.66 18.23 3.13
C GLU A 217 5.24 17.95 2.66
N PHE A 218 4.71 18.73 1.72
CA PHE A 218 3.43 18.40 1.10
C PHE A 218 3.52 17.10 0.29
N TYR A 219 4.59 16.92 -0.48
CA TYR A 219 4.78 15.71 -1.27
C TYR A 219 5.24 14.49 -0.48
N SER A 220 5.73 14.62 0.76
CA SER A 220 6.15 13.45 1.55
C SER A 220 5.01 12.48 1.82
N ASP A 221 3.77 12.98 1.84
CA ASP A 221 2.57 12.17 2.08
C ASP A 221 2.03 11.51 0.80
N TRP A 222 2.68 11.66 -0.35
CA TRP A 222 2.15 11.23 -1.66
C TRP A 222 1.67 9.77 -1.69
N ILE A 223 2.36 8.91 -0.94
CA ILE A 223 2.07 7.48 -0.85
C ILE A 223 1.00 7.17 0.20
N MET A 224 0.91 7.99 1.26
CA MET A 224 -0.12 7.90 2.29
C MET A 224 -1.49 8.28 1.72
N TRP A 225 -1.53 9.20 0.76
CA TRP A 225 -2.75 9.47 -0.01
C TRP A 225 -3.35 8.18 -0.58
N ILE A 226 -2.52 7.21 -0.98
CA ILE A 226 -2.99 5.97 -1.59
C ILE A 226 -3.33 4.91 -0.53
N PHE A 227 -2.44 4.68 0.43
CA PHE A 227 -2.54 3.53 1.33
C PHE A 227 -3.04 3.85 2.74
N ALA A 228 -3.25 5.11 3.09
CA ALA A 228 -3.87 5.48 4.36
C ALA A 228 -5.16 6.27 4.15
N ASP A 229 -5.18 7.18 3.18
CA ASP A 229 -6.27 8.15 3.04
C ASP A 229 -7.37 7.70 2.06
N LEU A 230 -7.05 6.90 1.03
CA LEU A 230 -8.07 6.43 0.09
C LEU A 230 -9.11 5.54 0.80
N PRO A 231 -10.41 5.69 0.48
CA PRO A 231 -11.43 4.76 0.95
C PRO A 231 -11.11 3.32 0.54
N PHE A 232 -11.51 2.35 1.35
CA PHE A 232 -11.18 0.92 1.16
C PHE A 232 -11.41 0.43 -0.27
N THR A 233 -12.57 0.75 -0.88
CA THR A 233 -12.91 0.33 -2.25
C THR A 233 -11.97 0.88 -3.32
N TYR A 234 -11.33 2.02 -3.07
CA TYR A 234 -10.32 2.62 -3.94
C TYR A 234 -8.96 1.98 -3.69
N ALA A 235 -8.57 1.87 -2.42
CA ALA A 235 -7.29 1.27 -2.01
C ALA A 235 -7.14 -0.17 -2.54
N ILE A 236 -8.18 -1.02 -2.43
CA ILE A 236 -8.12 -2.39 -2.96
C ILE A 236 -8.02 -2.45 -4.47
N ARG A 237 -8.67 -1.53 -5.20
CA ARG A 237 -8.57 -1.47 -6.67
C ARG A 237 -7.19 -0.99 -7.11
N VAL A 238 -6.54 -0.12 -6.33
CA VAL A 238 -5.13 0.23 -6.54
C VAL A 238 -4.22 -0.95 -6.20
N LEU A 239 -4.52 -1.71 -5.15
CA LEU A 239 -3.77 -2.92 -4.79
C LEU A 239 -3.83 -3.98 -5.91
N ASP A 240 -5.00 -4.19 -6.52
CA ASP A 240 -5.19 -5.14 -7.65
C ASP A 240 -4.17 -4.89 -8.79
N VAL A 241 -3.93 -3.62 -9.13
CA VAL A 241 -2.99 -3.24 -10.20
C VAL A 241 -1.56 -3.07 -9.70
N TYR A 242 -1.36 -2.70 -8.43
CA TYR A 242 -0.04 -2.56 -7.83
C TYR A 242 0.67 -3.90 -7.73
N LEU A 243 -0.01 -4.96 -7.26
CA LEU A 243 0.58 -6.32 -7.21
C LEU A 243 1.05 -6.79 -8.59
N GLN A 244 0.37 -6.39 -9.66
CA GLN A 244 0.72 -6.75 -11.03
C GLN A 244 1.81 -5.88 -11.66
N GLU A 245 1.85 -4.58 -11.40
CA GLU A 245 2.70 -3.64 -12.13
C GLU A 245 3.83 -3.00 -11.32
N GLY A 246 3.79 -3.10 -9.98
CA GLY A 246 4.74 -2.51 -9.05
C GLY A 246 4.60 -0.99 -8.90
N TYR A 247 5.65 -0.37 -8.34
CA TYR A 247 5.67 1.04 -7.91
C TYR A 247 5.17 2.07 -8.94
N LYS A 248 5.36 1.81 -10.25
CA LYS A 248 5.01 2.78 -11.31
C LYS A 248 3.52 3.14 -11.31
N VAL A 249 2.64 2.24 -10.89
CA VAL A 249 1.21 2.52 -10.77
C VAL A 249 0.92 3.53 -9.66
N LEU A 250 1.66 3.48 -8.56
CA LEU A 250 1.46 4.39 -7.43
C LEU A 250 1.70 5.85 -7.86
N TYR A 251 2.75 6.11 -8.65
CA TYR A 251 2.96 7.45 -9.22
C TYR A 251 1.79 7.92 -10.10
N ARG A 252 1.21 7.03 -10.91
CA ARG A 252 0.06 7.39 -11.76
C ARG A 252 -1.16 7.78 -10.92
N VAL A 253 -1.45 6.99 -9.89
CA VAL A 253 -2.59 7.24 -9.00
C VAL A 253 -2.39 8.52 -8.21
N ALA A 254 -1.21 8.73 -7.61
CA ALA A 254 -0.89 9.95 -6.88
C ALA A 254 -0.97 11.21 -7.77
N LEU A 255 -0.49 11.16 -9.01
CA LEU A 255 -0.62 12.27 -9.96
C LEU A 255 -2.09 12.51 -10.37
N ALA A 256 -2.88 11.46 -10.54
CA ALA A 256 -4.31 11.60 -10.82
C ALA A 256 -5.05 12.26 -9.64
N LEU A 257 -4.76 11.84 -8.40
CA LEU A 257 -5.29 12.46 -7.18
C LEU A 257 -4.86 13.92 -7.07
N LEU A 258 -3.56 14.21 -7.25
CA LEU A 258 -3.03 15.57 -7.21
C LEU A 258 -3.67 16.48 -8.27
N SER A 259 -3.91 15.94 -9.48
CA SER A 259 -4.60 16.67 -10.54
C SER A 259 -6.05 16.98 -10.19
N LEU A 260 -6.76 16.07 -9.51
CA LEU A 260 -8.15 16.30 -9.09
C LEU A 260 -8.19 17.31 -7.94
N TYR A 261 -7.30 17.15 -6.97
CA TYR A 261 -7.13 18.07 -5.85
C TYR A 261 -6.87 19.50 -6.32
N LYS A 262 -5.93 19.67 -7.26
CA LYS A 262 -5.62 20.96 -7.88
C LYS A 262 -6.88 21.67 -8.39
N VAL A 263 -7.78 20.95 -9.07
CA VAL A 263 -9.02 21.51 -9.60
C VAL A 263 -9.98 21.88 -8.46
N SER A 264 -10.12 21.01 -7.45
CA SER A 264 -10.97 21.23 -6.28
C SER A 264 -10.55 22.45 -5.44
N VAL A 265 -9.25 22.70 -5.31
CA VAL A 265 -8.72 23.75 -4.44
C VAL A 265 -8.52 25.10 -5.16
N ALA A 266 -8.45 25.12 -6.49
CA ALA A 266 -8.10 26.31 -7.28
C ALA A 266 -8.94 27.57 -6.97
N SER A 267 -10.22 27.41 -6.62
CA SER A 267 -11.11 28.53 -6.28
C SER A 267 -11.08 28.96 -4.82
N ARG A 268 -10.44 28.18 -3.94
CA ARG A 268 -10.47 28.36 -2.47
C ARG A 268 -9.09 28.37 -1.83
N VAL A 269 -8.03 28.56 -2.63
CA VAL A 269 -6.61 28.55 -2.18
C VAL A 269 -6.38 29.48 -0.98
N ALA A 270 -6.99 30.68 -1.00
CA ALA A 270 -6.87 31.66 0.09
C ALA A 270 -7.52 31.24 1.42
N HIS A 271 -8.31 30.16 1.42
CA HIS A 271 -8.99 29.62 2.60
C HIS A 271 -8.38 28.28 3.07
N VAL A 272 -7.24 27.88 2.50
CA VAL A 272 -6.55 26.65 2.91
C VAL A 272 -5.35 27.03 3.77
N ASP A 273 -5.49 26.82 5.07
CA ASP A 273 -4.41 27.06 6.04
C ASP A 273 -3.35 25.95 5.99
N ASP A 274 -3.77 24.71 5.77
CA ASP A 274 -2.91 23.52 5.72
C ASP A 274 -3.26 22.62 4.53
N PHE A 275 -2.42 22.67 3.48
CA PHE A 275 -2.63 21.87 2.27
C PHE A 275 -2.44 20.38 2.51
N ARG A 276 -1.61 19.95 3.47
CA ARG A 276 -1.43 18.52 3.78
C ARG A 276 -2.73 17.96 4.35
N ARG A 277 -3.30 18.64 5.36
CA ARG A 277 -4.58 18.25 5.95
C ARG A 277 -5.74 18.35 4.96
N ASP A 278 -5.77 19.39 4.12
CA ASP A 278 -6.81 19.57 3.11
C ASP A 278 -6.73 18.51 2.00
N MET A 279 -5.52 18.14 1.55
CA MET A 279 -5.31 17.04 0.60
C MET A 279 -5.75 15.70 1.20
N LYS A 280 -5.37 15.41 2.45
CA LYS A 280 -5.84 14.21 3.16
C LYS A 280 -7.37 14.14 3.19
N SER A 281 -8.02 15.21 3.64
CA SER A 281 -9.50 15.30 3.68
C SER A 281 -10.14 15.14 2.30
N PHE A 282 -9.54 15.72 1.25
CA PHE A 282 -9.99 15.55 -0.12
C PHE A 282 -9.92 14.09 -0.57
N VAL A 283 -8.82 13.40 -0.28
CA VAL A 283 -8.60 11.99 -0.67
C VAL A 283 -9.53 11.05 0.09
N GLU A 284 -9.73 11.26 1.39
CA GLU A 284 -10.71 10.52 2.20
C GLU A 284 -12.14 10.62 1.64
N ASN A 285 -12.45 11.75 0.96
CA ASN A 285 -13.75 12.02 0.37
C ASN A 285 -13.76 11.93 -1.17
N VAL A 286 -12.75 11.29 -1.78
CA VAL A 286 -12.57 11.24 -3.24
C VAL A 286 -13.79 10.68 -4.00
N SER A 287 -14.57 9.81 -3.34
CA SER A 287 -15.79 9.22 -3.90
C SER A 287 -16.89 10.23 -4.22
N ARG A 288 -16.84 11.43 -3.61
CA ARG A 288 -17.73 12.56 -3.95
C ARG A 288 -17.34 13.25 -5.25
N HIS A 289 -16.14 12.99 -5.76
CA HIS A 289 -15.55 13.71 -6.89
C HIS A 289 -15.34 12.83 -8.12
N ILE A 290 -15.03 11.54 -7.93
CA ILE A 290 -14.75 10.61 -9.03
C ILE A 290 -15.02 9.18 -8.58
N THR A 291 -15.45 8.28 -9.48
CA THR A 291 -15.52 6.85 -9.18
C THR A 291 -14.14 6.19 -9.30
N VAL A 292 -13.95 5.03 -8.65
CA VAL A 292 -12.67 4.30 -8.70
C VAL A 292 -12.24 3.93 -10.12
N GLU A 293 -13.17 3.52 -10.97
CA GLU A 293 -12.86 3.16 -12.36
C GLU A 293 -12.46 4.39 -13.19
N HIS A 294 -13.07 5.56 -12.95
CA HIS A 294 -12.66 6.80 -13.60
C HIS A 294 -11.31 7.32 -13.06
N LEU A 295 -11.02 7.12 -11.77
CA LEU A 295 -9.72 7.44 -11.18
C LEU A 295 -8.61 6.61 -11.84
N LEU A 296 -8.80 5.29 -11.93
CA LEU A 296 -7.84 4.40 -12.59
C LEU A 296 -7.70 4.73 -14.08
N LYS A 297 -8.81 4.98 -14.79
CA LYS A 297 -8.77 5.42 -16.20
C LYS A 297 -7.94 6.70 -16.35
N LYS A 298 -8.14 7.69 -15.49
CA LYS A 298 -7.34 8.94 -15.47
C LYS A 298 -5.87 8.64 -15.19
N ALA A 299 -5.57 7.82 -14.20
CA ALA A 299 -4.20 7.42 -13.83
C ALA A 299 -3.48 6.73 -15.00
N PHE A 300 -4.12 5.74 -15.64
CA PHE A 300 -3.53 5.02 -16.77
C PHE A 300 -3.44 5.84 -18.06
N GLY A 301 -4.18 6.94 -18.18
CA GLY A 301 -4.00 7.94 -19.24
C GLY A 301 -2.68 8.72 -19.13
N ILE A 302 -2.02 8.72 -17.97
CA ILE A 302 -0.75 9.41 -17.76
C ILE A 302 0.41 8.61 -18.36
N GLN A 303 1.01 9.18 -19.41
CA GLN A 303 2.17 8.62 -20.09
C GLN A 303 3.45 8.91 -19.28
N LEU A 304 3.69 8.09 -18.26
CA LEU A 304 4.91 8.14 -17.45
C LEU A 304 6.14 7.58 -18.18
N PRO A 305 7.35 8.09 -17.88
CA PRO A 305 8.59 7.60 -18.49
C PRO A 305 8.81 6.10 -18.32
N PRO A 306 9.58 5.44 -19.20
CA PRO A 306 9.94 4.02 -19.06
C PRO A 306 10.53 3.71 -17.68
N ARG A 307 10.38 2.46 -17.21
CA ARG A 307 10.89 2.03 -15.90
C ARG A 307 12.39 2.29 -15.72
N LYS A 308 13.17 2.10 -16.78
CA LYS A 308 14.61 2.39 -16.78
C LYS A 308 14.92 3.87 -16.48
N GLU A 309 14.16 4.79 -17.08
CA GLU A 309 14.32 6.23 -16.84
C GLU A 309 13.85 6.62 -15.44
N LEU A 310 12.72 6.07 -14.98
CA LEU A 310 12.25 6.28 -13.61
C LEU A 310 13.25 5.75 -12.57
N HIS A 311 13.85 4.59 -12.82
CA HIS A 311 14.87 4.03 -11.95
C HIS A 311 16.14 4.88 -11.92
N TYR A 312 16.57 5.41 -13.07
CA TYR A 312 17.68 6.36 -13.13
C TYR A 312 17.39 7.62 -12.32
N LEU A 313 16.21 8.23 -12.49
CA LEU A 313 15.80 9.41 -11.74
C LEU A 313 15.73 9.13 -10.24
N PHE A 314 15.19 7.97 -9.84
CA PHE A 314 15.16 7.53 -8.46
C PHE A 314 16.56 7.40 -7.85
N ASN A 315 17.49 6.75 -8.55
CA ASN A 315 18.87 6.59 -8.05
C ASN A 315 19.59 7.93 -7.97
N ALA A 316 19.43 8.81 -8.96
CA ALA A 316 20.02 10.15 -8.91
C ALA A 316 19.52 10.95 -7.69
N ASN A 317 18.23 10.86 -7.37
CA ASN A 317 17.66 11.48 -6.17
C ASN A 317 18.20 10.84 -4.89
N LYS A 318 18.32 9.51 -4.85
CA LYS A 318 18.89 8.78 -3.71
C LYS A 318 20.35 9.17 -3.46
N ASP A 319 21.17 9.20 -4.50
CA ASP A 319 22.60 9.55 -4.41
C ASP A 319 22.78 11.01 -3.96
N ALA A 320 21.93 11.91 -4.45
CA ALA A 320 21.92 13.31 -4.01
C ALA A 320 21.61 13.47 -2.51
N LEU A 321 20.74 12.63 -1.94
CA LEU A 321 20.44 12.64 -0.51
C LEU A 321 21.64 12.14 0.32
N ILE A 322 22.28 11.06 -0.14
CA ILE A 322 23.46 10.47 0.51
C ILE A 322 24.61 11.48 0.51
N HIS A 323 24.90 12.10 -0.64
CA HIS A 323 25.96 13.12 -0.76
C HIS A 323 25.72 14.35 0.12
N ARG A 324 24.46 14.71 0.39
CA ARG A 324 24.09 15.84 1.27
C ARG A 324 24.08 15.48 2.75
N GLY A 325 24.35 14.22 3.12
CA GLY A 325 24.35 13.78 4.51
C GLY A 325 22.98 13.88 5.20
N ILE A 326 21.89 13.76 4.44
CA ILE A 326 20.53 13.87 4.99
C ILE A 326 20.19 12.56 5.72
N LEU A 327 20.32 12.57 7.04
CA LEU A 327 19.96 11.44 7.89
C LEU A 327 18.50 11.52 8.35
N GLN A 328 17.94 10.37 8.72
CA GLN A 328 16.68 10.27 9.47
C GLN A 328 16.89 11.01 10.81
N ARG A 329 16.03 11.99 11.10
CA ARG A 329 16.14 12.81 12.32
C ARG A 329 15.54 12.12 13.52
#